data_AF-A0A7W9CN25-F1
#
_entry.id   AF-A0A7W9CN25-F1
#
_cell.length_a   1.000
_cell.length_b   1.000
_cell.length_c   1.000
_cell.angle_alpha   90.00
_cell.angle_beta   90.00
_cell.angle_gamma   90.00
#
_symmetry.space_group_name_H-M   'P 1'
#
loop_
_entity.id
_entity.type
_entity.pdbx_description
1 polymer ?
#
loop_
_entity_poly.entity_id
_entity_poly.type
_entity_poly.pdbx_seq_one_letter_code
_entity_poly.pdbx_strand_id
1 'polypeptide(L)'
;MNPVAESAVGRVLVVDDEKALAQIVASYLQRAGHDVSTVHSGPEALEAVRAQDPDVVVLDWACPGWTGSRCADGCGPSPSAMW
;
A
#
# COMPACT_ATOMS: atom_id res chain seq x y z
N MET A 1 7.38 -13.91 23.79
CA MET A 1 6.53 -14.44 22.70
C MET A 1 5.38 -13.45 22.57
N ASN A 2 5.41 -12.59 21.55
CA ASN A 2 4.26 -11.73 21.29
C ASN A 2 3.08 -12.64 20.92
N PRO A 3 1.88 -12.46 21.51
CA PRO A 3 0.72 -13.15 21.00
C PRO A 3 0.55 -12.69 19.56
N VAL A 4 0.72 -13.61 18.60
CA VAL A 4 0.18 -13.41 17.25
C VAL A 4 -1.32 -13.24 17.49
N ALA A 5 -1.80 -12.00 17.35
CA ALA A 5 -3.19 -11.64 17.53
C ALA A 5 -4.04 -12.68 16.80
N GLU A 6 -4.97 -13.33 17.52
CA GLU A 6 -5.95 -14.23 16.93
C GLU A 6 -6.54 -13.56 15.69
N SER A 7 -6.57 -14.29 14.56
CA SER A 7 -6.87 -13.82 13.21
C SER A 7 -8.16 -12.97 13.13
N ALA A 8 -8.04 -11.69 13.46
CA ALA A 8 -8.97 -10.69 12.99
C ALA A 8 -8.71 -10.51 11.49
N VAL A 9 -9.78 -10.57 10.71
CA VAL A 9 -9.76 -10.22 9.28
C VAL A 9 -9.35 -8.75 9.20
N GLY A 10 -8.05 -8.48 9.10
CA GLY A 10 -7.51 -7.14 8.95
C GLY A 10 -7.73 -6.64 7.53
N ARG A 11 -8.09 -5.36 7.40
CA ARG A 11 -8.15 -4.66 6.13
C ARG A 11 -6.73 -4.28 5.70
N VAL A 12 -6.29 -4.74 4.54
CA VAL A 12 -4.96 -4.49 4.02
C VAL A 12 -5.04 -3.70 2.72
N LEU A 13 -4.27 -2.62 2.63
CA LEU A 13 -4.12 -1.84 1.40
C LEU A 13 -2.74 -2.13 0.79
N VAL A 14 -2.71 -2.66 -0.42
CA VAL A 14 -1.49 -2.88 -1.19
C VAL A 14 -1.31 -1.74 -2.19
N VAL A 15 -0.16 -1.08 -2.16
CA VAL A 15 0.21 0.04 -3.03
C VAL A 15 1.42 -0.37 -3.85
N ASP A 16 1.19 -0.64 -5.14
CA ASP A 16 2.21 -1.12 -6.07
C ASP A 16 1.80 -0.74 -7.49
N ASP A 17 2.69 -0.05 -8.22
CA ASP A 17 2.45 0.43 -9.58
C ASP A 17 2.47 -0.73 -10.61
N GLU A 18 3.13 -1.84 -10.28
CA GLU A 18 3.07 -3.07 -11.05
C GLU A 18 1.84 -3.90 -10.66
N LYS A 19 0.75 -3.71 -11.39
CA LYS A 19 -0.54 -4.39 -11.16
C LYS A 19 -0.43 -5.92 -10.99
N ALA A 20 0.47 -6.56 -11.73
CA ALA A 20 0.67 -8.00 -11.66
C ALA A 20 1.23 -8.43 -10.29
N LEU A 21 2.22 -7.71 -9.77
CA LEU A 21 2.78 -7.97 -8.44
C LEU A 21 1.77 -7.64 -7.34
N ALA A 22 1.09 -6.50 -7.45
CA ALA A 22 0.02 -6.10 -6.56
C ALA A 22 -1.06 -7.19 -6.40
N GLN A 23 -1.49 -7.79 -7.51
CA GLN A 23 -2.48 -8.87 -7.52
C GLN A 23 -1.96 -10.17 -6.88
N ILE A 24 -0.69 -10.51 -7.10
CA ILE A 24 -0.07 -11.68 -6.47
C ILE A 24 -0.06 -11.50 -4.95
N VAL A 25 0.41 -10.35 -4.47
CA VAL A 25 0.44 -10.02 -3.04
C VAL A 25 -0.97 -10.03 -2.44
N ALA A 26 -1.93 -9.39 -3.12
CA ALA A 26 -3.32 -9.37 -2.68
C ALA A 26 -3.91 -10.79 -2.60
N SER A 27 -3.63 -11.64 -3.59
CA SER A 27 -4.12 -13.03 -3.60
C SER A 27 -3.59 -13.83 -2.39
N TYR A 28 -2.32 -13.64 -2.00
CA TYR A 28 -1.77 -14.31 -0.83
C TYR A 28 -2.41 -13.82 0.47
N LEU A 29 -2.61 -12.52 0.62
CA LEU A 29 -3.22 -11.92 1.80
C LEU A 29 -4.71 -12.28 1.92
N GLN A 30 -5.45 -12.28 0.82
CA GLN A 30 -6.84 -12.76 0.78
C GLN A 30 -6.95 -14.23 1.16
N ARG A 31 -6.03 -15.08 0.68
CA ARG A 31 -5.97 -16.50 1.07
C ARG A 31 -5.61 -16.70 2.54
N ALA A 32 -4.91 -15.75 3.16
CA ALA A 32 -4.66 -15.72 4.60
C ALA A 32 -5.88 -15.22 5.42
N GLY A 33 -6.97 -14.82 4.74
CA GLY A 33 -8.21 -14.40 5.37
C GLY A 33 -8.33 -12.90 5.60
N HIS A 34 -7.50 -12.07 4.96
CA HIS A 34 -7.59 -10.61 5.03
C HIS A 34 -8.54 -10.04 3.98
N ASP A 35 -9.13 -8.89 4.28
CA ASP A 35 -9.84 -8.07 3.28
C ASP A 35 -8.82 -7.16 2.61
N VAL A 36 -8.61 -7.29 1.30
CA VAL A 36 -7.48 -6.66 0.63
C VAL A 36 -7.95 -5.78 -0.52
N SER A 37 -7.49 -4.52 -0.48
CA SER A 37 -7.65 -3.56 -1.56
C SER A 37 -6.29 -3.24 -2.19
N THR A 38 -6.29 -2.96 -3.49
CA THR A 38 -5.07 -2.62 -4.23
C THR A 38 -5.20 -1.26 -4.89
N VAL A 39 -4.16 -0.46 -4.83
CA VAL A 39 -4.02 0.82 -5.54
C VAL A 39 -2.68 0.84 -6.26
N HIS A 40 -2.61 1.57 -7.37
CA HIS A 40 -1.45 1.52 -8.27
C HIS A 40 -0.74 2.86 -8.42
N SER A 41 -1.14 3.83 -7.61
CA SER A 41 -0.51 5.12 -7.52
C SER A 41 -0.64 5.62 -6.10
N GLY A 42 0.33 6.39 -5.64
CA GLY A 42 0.25 6.85 -4.27
C GLY A 42 -0.70 8.03 -3.99
N PRO A 43 -1.19 8.85 -4.94
CA PRO A 43 -2.34 9.74 -4.69
C PRO A 43 -3.59 8.91 -4.38
N GLU A 44 -3.85 7.87 -5.17
CA GLU A 44 -4.93 6.90 -4.88
C GLU A 44 -4.70 6.21 -3.54
N ALA A 45 -3.46 5.93 -3.15
CA ALA A 45 -3.15 5.36 -1.84
C ALA A 45 -3.54 6.29 -0.70
N LEU A 46 -3.24 7.58 -0.77
CA LEU A 46 -3.61 8.51 0.28
C LEU A 46 -5.13 8.64 0.43
N GLU A 47 -5.85 8.67 -0.70
CA GLU A 47 -7.32 8.67 -0.72
C GLU A 47 -7.87 7.35 -0.16
N ALA A 48 -7.32 6.22 -0.57
CA ALA A 48 -7.73 4.89 -0.13
C ALA A 48 -7.49 4.67 1.36
N VAL A 49 -6.35 5.10 1.92
CA VAL A 49 -6.08 5.02 3.35
C VAL A 49 -7.14 5.80 4.14
N ARG A 50 -7.49 7.02 3.69
CA ARG A 50 -8.49 7.84 4.38
C ARG A 50 -9.91 7.30 4.25
N ALA A 51 -10.25 6.70 3.12
CA ALA A 51 -11.59 6.20 2.85
C ALA A 51 -11.84 4.81 3.46
N GLN A 52 -10.82 3.95 3.45
CA GLN A 52 -10.95 2.53 3.78
C GLN A 52 -10.43 2.20 5.18
N ASP A 53 -9.65 3.11 5.79
CA ASP A 53 -9.07 2.94 7.13
C ASP A 53 -8.44 1.55 7.34
N PRO A 54 -7.44 1.18 6.50
CA PRO A 54 -6.83 -0.14 6.55
C PRO A 54 -5.98 -0.32 7.81
N ASP A 55 -5.98 -1.53 8.37
CA ASP A 55 -5.17 -1.90 9.54
C ASP A 55 -3.68 -2.02 9.18
N VAL A 56 -3.39 -2.38 7.92
CA VAL A 56 -2.02 -2.53 7.40
C VAL A 56 -1.94 -1.96 5.98
N VAL A 57 -0.87 -1.22 5.70
CA VAL A 57 -0.54 -0.76 4.34
C VAL A 57 0.75 -1.41 3.89
N VAL A 58 0.72 -2.12 2.77
CA VAL A 58 1.88 -2.70 2.10
C VAL A 58 2.26 -1.77 0.95
N LEU A 59 3.37 -1.05 1.10
CA LEU A 59 3.86 -0.10 0.11
C LEU A 59 5.09 -0.67 -0.58
N ASP A 60 5.09 -0.74 -1.91
CA ASP A 60 6.32 -0.98 -2.66
C ASP A 60 7.22 0.27 -2.61
N TRP A 61 8.48 0.05 -2.23
CA TRP A 61 9.51 1.09 -2.11
C TRP A 61 10.25 1.29 -3.45
N ALA A 62 10.16 0.34 -4.39
CA ALA A 62 10.90 0.40 -5.65
C ALA A 62 10.30 1.34 -6.70
N CYS A 63 9.12 1.92 -6.45
CA CYS A 63 8.48 2.86 -7.37
C CYS A 63 9.37 4.12 -7.59
N PRO A 64 9.88 4.37 -8.81
CA PRO A 64 10.75 5.52 -9.09
C PRO A 64 9.96 6.82 -8.89
N GLY A 65 10.38 7.67 -7.94
CA GLY A 65 9.69 8.93 -7.60
C GLY A 65 8.85 8.89 -6.32
N TRP A 66 8.84 7.75 -5.61
CA TRP A 66 8.13 7.53 -4.35
C TRP A 66 9.09 7.08 -3.24
N THR A 67 9.78 8.02 -2.60
CA THR A 67 10.47 7.72 -1.34
C THR A 67 9.41 7.71 -0.23
N GLY A 68 9.38 6.66 0.62
CA GLY A 68 8.36 6.45 1.65
C GLY A 68 8.20 7.59 2.69
N SER A 69 9.10 8.57 2.70
CA SER A 69 8.94 9.82 3.47
C SER A 69 7.86 10.76 2.92
N ARG A 70 7.55 10.72 1.61
CA ARG A 70 6.61 11.68 0.99
C ARG A 70 5.13 11.28 1.10
N CYS A 71 4.84 10.03 1.45
CA CYS A 71 3.48 9.56 1.72
C CYS A 71 2.86 10.25 2.95
N ALA A 72 3.67 10.71 3.90
CA ALA A 72 3.20 11.46 5.07
C ALA A 72 2.92 12.95 4.78
N ASP A 73 3.63 13.55 3.81
CA ASP A 73 3.71 15.02 3.69
C ASP A 73 2.97 15.63 2.49
N GLY A 74 2.26 14.82 1.70
CA GLY A 74 1.38 15.34 0.66
C GLY A 74 2.11 15.69 -0.65
N CYS A 75 1.34 15.56 -1.73
CA CYS A 75 1.81 15.65 -3.10
C CYS A 75 2.05 17.11 -3.51
N GLY A 76 3.30 17.45 -3.85
CA GLY A 76 3.66 18.58 -4.71
C GLY A 76 4.56 18.11 -5.85
N PRO A 77 4.49 18.69 -7.06
CA PRO A 77 5.36 18.31 -8.18
C PRO A 77 6.79 18.80 -7.93
N SER A 78 7.77 17.91 -8.05
CA SER A 78 9.20 18.26 -8.13
C SER A 78 9.64 18.27 -9.61
N PRO A 79 10.21 19.37 -10.12
CA PRO A 79 10.66 19.49 -11.50
C PRO A 79 12.14 19.10 -11.64
N SER A 80 12.45 17.83 -11.92
CA SER A 80 13.80 17.35 -12.30
C SER A 80 13.72 15.82 -12.47
N ALA A 81 13.86 15.16 -13.62
CA ALA A 81 14.91 15.22 -14.64
C ALA A 81 16.32 15.23 -14.01
N MET A 82 16.98 14.07 -14.08
CA MET A 82 18.23 13.66 -13.39
C MET A 82 17.98 13.42 -11.89
N TRP A 83 17.90 12.20 -11.37
CA TRP A 83 18.49 10.90 -11.71
C TRP A 83 17.59 9.79 -11.15
#